data_AF-A0A2S7I7F3-F1
#
_entry.id   AF-A0A2S7I7F3-F1
#
_cell.length_a   1.000
_cell.length_b   1.000
_cell.length_c   1.000
_cell.angle_alpha   90.00
_cell.angle_beta   90.00
_cell.angle_gamma   90.00
#
_symmetry.space_group_name_H-M   'P 1'
#
loop_
_entity.id
_entity.type
_entity.pdbx_description
1 polymer ?
#
loop_
_entity_poly.entity_id
_entity_poly.type
_entity_poly.pdbx_seq_one_letter_code
_entity_poly.pdbx_strand_id
1 'polypeptide(L)'
;MKSKKNYSLLLAFFVISFNLFKSQTTSDFFISDAKNEKEVLINCNYPLINGNCVALSANYPSFKQTDNYSVSSINYTPYSVVNKTILAGDLDDSFSGIIDLPFKFCFYGQTYTQLVIGSNGMISFDTYQAYQANGANFSAPLPN
;
A
#
# COMPACT_ATOMS: atom_id res chain seq x y z
N MET A 1 -34.11 46.80 -13.31
CA MET A 1 -34.04 45.38 -12.86
C MET A 1 -32.64 45.13 -12.30
N LYS A 2 -32.46 45.21 -10.97
CA LYS A 2 -31.16 45.02 -10.29
C LYS A 2 -31.03 43.55 -9.88
N SER A 3 -30.07 42.82 -10.47
CA SER A 3 -29.76 41.43 -10.07
C SER A 3 -28.75 41.44 -8.92
N LYS A 4 -29.17 40.99 -7.72
CA LYS A 4 -28.27 40.75 -6.59
C LYS A 4 -27.58 39.40 -6.81
N LYS A 5 -26.26 39.39 -7.00
CA LYS A 5 -25.45 38.17 -7.00
C LYS A 5 -25.23 37.72 -5.55
N ASN A 6 -25.82 36.59 -5.18
CA ASN A 6 -25.65 35.96 -3.87
C ASN A 6 -24.32 35.18 -3.84
N TYR A 7 -23.28 35.74 -3.22
CA TYR A 7 -21.98 35.08 -3.00
C TYR A 7 -21.96 34.21 -1.73
N SER A 8 -23.04 33.46 -1.45
CA SER A 8 -23.16 32.69 -0.19
C SER A 8 -22.87 31.18 -0.33
N LEU A 9 -22.29 30.74 -1.45
CA LEU A 9 -22.13 29.31 -1.75
C LEU A 9 -20.68 28.95 -2.12
N LEU A 10 -19.72 29.63 -1.48
CA LEU A 10 -18.28 29.40 -1.70
C LEU A 10 -17.52 28.97 -0.43
N LEU A 11 -18.23 28.56 0.64
CA LEU A 11 -17.62 28.20 1.92
C LEU A 11 -18.00 26.81 2.46
N ALA A 12 -18.36 25.85 1.60
CA ALA A 12 -18.74 24.50 2.04
C ALA A 12 -18.07 23.36 1.23
N PHE A 13 -16.95 23.64 0.56
CA PHE A 13 -16.23 22.64 -0.25
C PHE A 13 -14.76 22.48 0.18
N PHE A 14 -14.48 22.54 1.48
CA PHE A 14 -13.13 22.31 1.99
C PHE A 14 -13.05 21.46 3.26
N VAL A 15 -13.94 20.48 3.43
CA VAL A 15 -13.76 19.41 4.43
C VAL A 15 -14.32 18.09 3.92
N ILE A 16 -13.84 17.63 2.77
CA ILE A 16 -13.81 16.18 2.51
C ILE A 16 -12.42 15.75 2.94
N SER A 17 -12.30 15.36 4.21
CA SER A 17 -11.15 14.61 4.68
C SER A 17 -11.08 13.34 3.83
N PHE A 18 -10.13 13.34 2.91
CA PHE A 18 -9.67 12.14 2.23
C PHE A 18 -9.25 11.13 3.30
N ASN A 19 -10.14 10.20 3.65
CA ASN A 19 -9.73 8.95 4.28
C ASN A 19 -9.08 8.09 3.20
N LEU A 20 -7.84 8.44 2.86
CA LEU A 20 -6.93 7.50 2.21
C LEU A 20 -6.68 6.41 3.25
N PHE A 21 -7.36 5.27 3.12
CA PHE A 21 -6.93 4.03 3.75
C PHE A 21 -5.58 3.65 3.12
N LYS A 22 -4.50 4.23 3.65
CA LYS A 22 -3.15 3.79 3.30
C LYS A 22 -2.92 2.45 3.99
N SER A 23 -2.64 1.42 3.20
CA SER A 23 -1.87 0.29 3.69
C SER A 23 -0.51 0.84 4.15
N GLN A 24 -0.30 0.88 5.47
CA GLN A 24 0.82 1.45 6.20
C GLN A 24 1.28 2.86 5.74
N THR A 25 1.09 3.86 6.59
CA THR A 25 1.77 5.15 6.41
C THR A 25 3.27 4.93 6.52
N THR A 26 4.02 5.34 5.50
CA THR A 26 5.48 5.47 5.60
C THR A 26 5.75 6.62 6.59
N SER A 27 6.00 6.31 7.85
CA SER A 27 6.67 7.27 8.73
C SER A 27 8.16 7.06 8.53
N ASP A 28 8.88 8.15 8.26
CA ASP A 28 10.33 8.07 8.07
C ASP A 28 10.96 7.64 9.39
N PHE A 29 11.87 6.67 9.31
CA PHE A 29 12.72 6.30 10.44
C PHE A 29 13.71 7.44 10.69
N PHE A 30 13.77 7.94 11.93
CA PHE A 30 14.81 8.87 12.33
C PHE A 30 15.16 8.71 13.81
N ILE A 31 16.40 9.06 14.15
CA ILE A 31 16.85 9.21 15.52
C ILE A 31 16.89 10.70 15.81
N SER A 32 16.39 11.10 16.98
CA SER A 32 16.48 12.46 17.46
C SER A 32 17.05 12.50 18.86
N ASP A 33 17.59 13.66 19.24
CA ASP A 33 18.06 13.88 20.60
C ASP A 33 16.94 14.24 21.60
N ALA A 34 17.33 14.58 22.82
CA ALA A 34 16.45 15.08 23.88
C ALA A 34 15.69 16.37 23.53
N LYS A 35 16.10 17.10 22.49
CA LYS A 35 15.44 18.30 21.96
C LYS A 35 14.58 18.00 20.72
N ASN A 36 14.51 16.74 20.28
CA ASN A 36 13.90 16.29 19.03
C ASN A 36 14.63 16.76 17.76
N GLU A 37 15.91 17.11 17.87
CA GLU A 37 16.75 17.46 16.73
C GLU A 37 17.41 16.22 16.12
N LYS A 38 17.46 16.16 14.78
CA LYS A 38 18.08 15.03 14.05
C LYS A 38 19.60 15.20 13.92
N GLU A 39 20.08 16.44 13.93
CA GLU A 39 21.50 16.77 13.97
C GLU A 39 21.87 17.20 15.39
N VAL A 40 22.62 16.35 16.08
CA VAL A 40 22.95 16.56 17.50
C VAL A 40 24.09 17.57 17.64
N LEU A 41 23.79 18.73 18.23
CA LEU A 41 24.80 19.73 18.59
C LEU A 41 25.02 19.77 20.11
N ILE A 42 26.12 19.20 20.58
CA ILE A 42 26.49 19.22 22.01
C ILE A 42 27.21 20.53 22.34
N ASN A 43 26.67 21.29 23.28
CA ASN A 43 27.25 22.51 23.83
C ASN A 43 27.06 22.56 25.35
N CYS A 44 27.57 23.62 26.00
CA CYS A 44 27.48 23.77 27.46
C CYS A 44 26.04 23.87 28.00
N ASN A 45 25.06 24.16 27.13
CA ASN A 45 23.63 24.25 27.47
C ASN A 45 22.86 23.00 27.05
N TYR A 46 23.55 21.91 26.73
CA TYR A 46 22.93 20.68 26.29
C TYR A 46 22.37 19.89 27.49
N PRO A 47 21.12 19.38 27.44
CA PRO A 47 20.47 18.69 28.55
C PRO A 47 21.01 17.26 28.67
N LEU A 48 22.25 17.11 29.14
CA LEU A 48 22.88 15.83 29.37
C LEU A 48 22.19 15.09 30.52
N ILE A 49 21.92 13.81 30.33
CA ILE A 49 21.51 12.90 31.41
C ILE A 49 22.74 12.69 32.30
N ASN A 50 22.59 12.92 33.61
CA ASN A 50 23.63 12.77 34.63
C ASN A 50 24.96 13.51 34.30
N GLY A 51 24.88 14.56 33.48
CA GLY A 51 26.04 15.37 33.08
C GLY A 51 26.98 14.73 32.06
N ASN A 52 26.69 13.54 31.54
CA ASN A 52 27.61 12.82 30.64
C ASN A 52 26.95 12.03 29.51
N CYS A 53 25.63 11.88 29.49
CA CYS A 53 24.94 11.07 28.50
C CYS A 53 23.99 11.91 27.63
N VAL A 54 23.92 11.58 26.33
CA VAL A 54 22.93 12.12 25.41
C VAL A 54 21.76 11.15 25.32
N ALA A 55 20.55 11.63 25.61
CA ALA A 55 19.34 10.85 25.34
C ALA A 55 19.07 10.84 23.83
N LEU A 56 18.91 9.65 23.25
CA LEU A 56 18.47 9.47 21.86
C LEU A 56 17.12 8.75 21.85
N SER A 57 16.22 9.21 21.00
CA SER A 57 14.92 8.61 20.77
C SER A 57 14.81 8.17 19.32
N ALA A 58 14.36 6.93 19.08
CA ALA A 58 14.11 6.42 17.76
C ALA A 58 12.62 6.60 17.42
N ASN A 59 12.34 7.33 16.35
CA ASN A 59 11.04 7.35 15.71
C ASN A 59 11.02 6.30 14.61
N TYR A 60 10.08 5.37 14.70
CA TYR A 60 9.88 4.32 13.72
C TYR A 60 8.39 4.06 13.52
N PRO A 61 7.97 3.61 12.34
CA PRO A 61 6.58 3.30 12.09
C PRO A 61 6.12 2.12 12.96
N SER A 62 4.86 2.15 13.40
CA SER A 62 4.26 1.00 14.05
C SER A 62 4.04 -0.11 13.02
N PHE A 63 4.80 -1.20 13.13
CA PHE A 63 4.60 -2.39 12.34
C PHE A 63 3.24 -3.01 12.71
N LYS A 64 2.33 -3.10 11.73
CA LYS A 64 1.08 -3.84 11.89
C LYS A 64 1.32 -5.29 11.53
N GLN A 65 1.00 -6.21 12.44
CA GLN A 65 1.01 -7.64 12.14
C GLN A 65 -0.17 -7.97 11.22
N THR A 66 0.03 -8.95 10.34
CA THR A 66 -1.01 -9.48 9.44
C THR A 66 -1.66 -10.73 10.05
N ASP A 67 -1.90 -10.69 11.35
CA ASP A 67 -2.46 -11.78 12.15
C ASP A 67 -3.99 -11.71 12.23
N ASN A 68 -4.57 -10.52 12.03
CA ASN A 68 -6.00 -10.28 12.11
C ASN A 68 -6.51 -9.46 10.92
N TYR A 69 -7.73 -9.78 10.47
CA TYR A 69 -8.45 -9.01 9.46
C TYR A 69 -9.86 -8.71 9.96
N SER A 70 -10.35 -7.51 9.68
CA SER A 70 -11.75 -7.14 9.92
C SER A 70 -12.44 -6.91 8.58
N VAL A 71 -13.58 -7.55 8.36
CA VAL A 71 -14.40 -7.34 7.17
C VAL A 71 -15.56 -6.42 7.53
N SER A 72 -15.79 -5.39 6.73
CA SER A 72 -16.99 -4.54 6.82
C SER A 72 -17.66 -4.47 5.45
N SER A 73 -18.99 -4.46 5.43
CA SER A 73 -19.73 -4.23 4.19
C SER A 73 -19.50 -2.79 3.71
N ILE A 74 -19.33 -2.63 2.41
CA ILE A 74 -19.31 -1.35 1.72
C ILE A 74 -20.41 -1.34 0.66
N ASN A 75 -20.91 -0.16 0.30
CA ASN A 75 -21.82 -0.06 -0.83
C ASN A 75 -21.12 -0.55 -2.11
N TYR A 76 -21.83 -1.38 -2.88
CA TYR A 76 -21.35 -1.86 -4.17
C TYR A 76 -21.14 -0.66 -5.12
N THR A 77 -19.88 -0.31 -5.33
CA THR A 77 -19.44 0.78 -6.18
C THR A 77 -18.41 0.22 -7.16
N PRO A 78 -18.86 -0.47 -8.23
CA PRO A 78 -17.96 -1.09 -9.19
C PRO A 78 -17.10 0.00 -9.84
N TYR A 79 -15.79 -0.24 -9.89
CA TYR A 79 -14.88 0.64 -10.62
C TYR A 79 -15.26 0.64 -12.09
N SER A 80 -15.52 1.81 -12.65
CA SER A 80 -15.72 1.96 -14.08
C SER A 80 -14.35 1.88 -14.77
N VAL A 81 -14.02 0.70 -15.28
CA VAL A 81 -12.76 0.48 -16.00
C VAL A 81 -12.90 1.06 -17.40
N VAL A 82 -12.43 2.29 -17.59
CA VAL A 82 -12.47 3.00 -18.88
C VAL A 82 -11.48 2.39 -19.89
N ASN A 83 -10.36 1.85 -19.39
CA ASN A 83 -9.32 1.19 -20.17
C ASN A 83 -9.15 -0.25 -19.70
N LYS A 84 -9.87 -1.18 -20.35
CA LYS A 84 -9.73 -2.61 -20.06
C LYS A 84 -8.49 -3.14 -20.77
N THR A 85 -7.49 -3.59 -20.00
CA THR A 85 -6.44 -4.46 -20.55
C THR A 85 -7.01 -5.87 -20.60
N ILE A 86 -7.25 -6.39 -21.81
CA ILE A 86 -7.63 -7.79 -21.99
C ILE A 86 -6.37 -8.63 -21.76
N LEU A 87 -6.38 -9.46 -20.71
CA LEU A 87 -5.23 -10.28 -20.31
C LEU A 87 -5.10 -11.58 -21.14
N ALA A 88 -5.51 -11.54 -22.41
CA ALA A 88 -5.78 -12.64 -23.33
C ALA A 88 -7.15 -13.30 -23.11
N GLY A 89 -8.12 -12.90 -23.92
CA GLY A 89 -9.47 -13.49 -23.90
C GLY A 89 -9.51 -14.72 -24.78
N ASP A 90 -9.12 -15.88 -24.24
CA ASP A 90 -9.39 -17.26 -24.72
C ASP A 90 -8.35 -18.29 -24.19
N LEU A 91 -7.42 -17.88 -23.32
CA LEU A 91 -6.50 -18.82 -22.68
C LEU A 91 -7.21 -19.54 -21.52
N ASP A 92 -7.42 -20.84 -21.65
CA ASP A 92 -7.81 -21.72 -20.54
C ASP A 92 -6.53 -22.31 -19.90
N ASP A 93 -6.52 -22.46 -18.58
CA ASP A 93 -5.38 -22.98 -17.82
C ASP A 93 -4.00 -22.45 -18.26
N SER A 94 -3.85 -21.12 -18.42
CA SER A 94 -2.57 -20.48 -18.73
C SER A 94 -2.41 -19.15 -18.00
N PHE A 95 -1.16 -18.80 -17.73
CA PHE A 95 -0.78 -17.47 -17.26
C PHE A 95 -0.65 -16.48 -18.42
N SER A 96 -0.92 -15.21 -18.12
CA SER A 96 -0.61 -14.07 -18.98
C SER A 96 0.89 -13.91 -19.21
N GLY A 97 1.25 -12.95 -20.07
CA GLY A 97 2.59 -12.37 -20.02
C GLY A 97 2.84 -11.61 -18.71
N ILE A 98 4.07 -11.11 -18.54
CA ILE A 98 4.45 -10.29 -17.39
C ILE A 98 3.70 -8.95 -17.45
N ILE A 99 3.14 -8.53 -16.32
CA ILE A 99 2.43 -7.26 -16.15
C ILE A 99 3.21 -6.41 -15.14
N ASP A 100 3.63 -5.23 -15.56
CA ASP A 100 4.26 -4.24 -14.69
C ASP A 100 3.22 -3.58 -13.78
N LEU A 101 3.51 -3.52 -12.49
CA LEU A 101 2.69 -2.82 -11.50
C LEU A 101 3.02 -1.32 -11.50
N PRO A 102 2.01 -0.43 -11.37
CA PRO A 102 2.25 1.01 -11.27
C PRO A 102 2.80 1.44 -9.91
N PHE A 103 3.02 0.51 -8.99
CA PHE A 103 3.59 0.72 -7.66
C PHE A 103 4.33 -0.54 -7.17
N LYS A 104 5.21 -0.36 -6.18
CA LYS A 104 5.87 -1.48 -5.50
C LYS A 104 4.89 -2.19 -4.57
N PHE A 105 4.73 -3.50 -4.72
CA PHE A 105 3.88 -4.33 -3.86
C PHE A 105 4.73 -5.18 -2.93
N CYS A 106 4.45 -5.14 -1.62
CA CYS A 106 5.18 -5.94 -0.64
C CYS A 106 4.34 -7.14 -0.21
N PHE A 107 4.87 -8.35 -0.39
CA PHE A 107 4.19 -9.61 -0.06
C PHE A 107 5.17 -10.57 0.62
N TYR A 108 4.84 -11.00 1.84
CA TYR A 108 5.70 -11.85 2.69
C TYR A 108 7.16 -11.39 2.77
N GLY A 109 7.38 -10.09 3.01
CA GLY A 109 8.72 -9.51 3.18
C GLY A 109 9.48 -9.23 1.88
N GLN A 110 8.95 -9.65 0.73
CA GLN A 110 9.55 -9.42 -0.58
C GLN A 110 8.82 -8.30 -1.33
N THR A 111 9.57 -7.48 -2.07
CA THR A 111 9.02 -6.42 -2.91
C THR A 111 8.95 -6.86 -4.37
N TYR A 112 7.75 -6.77 -4.94
CA TYR A 112 7.45 -7.10 -6.32
C TYR A 112 7.04 -5.85 -7.10
N THR A 113 7.45 -5.80 -8.36
CA THR A 113 7.09 -4.74 -9.33
C THR A 113 6.36 -5.29 -10.54
N GLN A 114 6.21 -6.61 -10.60
CA GLN A 114 5.68 -7.35 -11.72
C GLN A 114 4.83 -8.51 -11.19
N LEU A 115 3.86 -8.94 -11.99
CA LEU A 115 3.04 -10.10 -11.72
C LEU A 115 2.64 -10.81 -13.02
N VAL A 116 2.07 -11.99 -12.88
CA VAL A 116 1.34 -12.71 -13.94
C VAL A 116 -0.04 -13.10 -13.42
N ILE A 117 -1.02 -13.20 -14.33
CA ILE A 117 -2.40 -13.54 -14.00
C ILE A 117 -2.81 -14.79 -14.76
N GLY A 118 -3.26 -15.83 -14.05
CA GLY A 118 -3.87 -17.01 -14.62
C GLY A 118 -5.29 -16.72 -15.11
N SER A 119 -5.72 -17.45 -16.14
CA SER A 119 -7.06 -17.36 -16.75
C SER A 119 -8.22 -17.35 -15.74
N ASN A 120 -8.11 -18.13 -14.66
CA ASN A 120 -9.09 -18.22 -13.58
C ASN A 120 -8.92 -17.15 -12.46
N GLY A 121 -8.19 -16.08 -12.73
CA GLY A 121 -8.01 -14.95 -11.81
C GLY A 121 -6.93 -15.17 -10.73
N MET A 122 -6.16 -16.26 -10.81
CA MET A 122 -5.01 -16.49 -9.94
C MET A 122 -3.93 -15.44 -10.21
N ILE A 123 -3.43 -14.77 -9.17
CA ILE A 123 -2.29 -13.86 -9.28
C ILE A 123 -1.05 -14.55 -8.74
N SER A 124 0.05 -14.49 -9.50
CA SER A 124 1.37 -14.93 -9.07
C SER A 124 2.39 -13.81 -9.25
N PHE A 125 3.34 -13.71 -8.33
CA PHE A 125 4.49 -12.80 -8.45
C PHE A 125 5.73 -13.51 -9.01
N ASP A 126 5.60 -14.80 -9.35
CA ASP A 126 6.63 -15.58 -10.03
C ASP A 126 6.53 -15.35 -11.54
N THR A 127 7.40 -14.48 -12.06
CA THR A 127 7.41 -14.12 -13.49
C THR A 127 7.88 -15.25 -14.39
N TYR A 128 8.49 -16.32 -13.85
CA TYR A 128 8.82 -17.52 -14.64
C TYR A 128 7.58 -18.26 -15.14
N GLN A 129 6.42 -18.01 -14.53
CA GLN A 129 5.16 -18.58 -14.96
C GLN A 129 4.56 -17.88 -16.18
N ALA A 130 5.16 -16.78 -16.68
CA ALA A 130 4.67 -16.08 -17.85
C ALA A 130 4.52 -17.02 -19.06
N TYR A 131 3.34 -16.99 -19.67
CA TYR A 131 2.93 -17.86 -20.79
C TYR A 131 3.01 -19.38 -20.52
N GLN A 132 3.13 -19.80 -19.26
CA GLN A 132 3.12 -21.20 -18.85
C GLN A 132 1.69 -21.67 -18.53
N ALA A 133 1.50 -22.99 -18.51
CA ALA A 133 0.24 -23.59 -18.08
C ALA A 133 -0.08 -23.26 -16.61
N ASN A 134 -1.32 -22.85 -16.36
CA ASN A 134 -1.95 -22.64 -15.06
C ASN A 134 -2.85 -23.86 -14.74
N GLY A 135 -2.29 -25.06 -14.87
CA GLY A 135 -3.03 -26.28 -14.55
C GLY A 135 -3.21 -26.45 -13.04
N ALA A 136 -4.28 -27.11 -12.64
CA ALA A 136 -4.48 -27.47 -11.24
C ALA A 136 -3.39 -28.44 -10.76
N ASN A 137 -2.63 -28.05 -9.75
CA ASN A 137 -1.56 -28.87 -9.18
C ASN A 137 -2.12 -29.83 -8.13
N PHE A 138 -2.91 -30.82 -8.58
CA PHE A 138 -3.40 -31.88 -7.71
C PHE A 138 -2.31 -32.96 -7.57
N SER A 139 -1.63 -32.99 -6.43
CA SER A 139 -0.75 -34.12 -6.07
C SER A 139 -1.50 -35.25 -5.34
N ALA A 140 -2.75 -35.00 -4.94
CA ALA A 140 -3.59 -35.97 -4.23
C ALA A 140 -4.37 -36.84 -5.23
N PRO A 141 -4.48 -38.15 -4.99
CA PRO A 141 -5.39 -38.98 -5.77
C PRO A 141 -6.83 -38.47 -5.60
N LEU A 142 -7.60 -38.51 -6.69
CA LEU A 142 -9.03 -38.20 -6.63
C LEU A 142 -9.70 -39.15 -5.62
N PRO A 143 -10.61 -38.66 -4.75
CA PRO A 143 -11.38 -39.53 -3.88
C PRO A 143 -12.14 -40.56 -4.72
N ASN A 144 -11.93 -41.85 -4.42
CA ASN A 144 -12.69 -42.96 -5.01
C ASN A 144 -14.13 -42.97 -4.50
#